data_AF-A0A1B1U478-F1
#
_entry.id   AF-A0A1B1U478-F1
#
_cell.length_a   1.000
_cell.length_b   1.000
_cell.length_c   1.000
_cell.angle_alpha   90.00
_cell.angle_beta   90.00
_cell.angle_gamma   90.00
#
_symmetry.space_group_name_H-M   'P 1'
#
loop_
_entity.id
_entity.type
_entity.pdbx_description
1 polymer ?
#
loop_
_entity_poly.entity_id
_entity_poly.type
_entity_poly.pdbx_seq_one_letter_code
_entity_poly.pdbx_strand_id
1 'polypeptide(L)' 'MNWLDGLKIALLEENAQKAFEISSNLPKEGFANLEEMLQARELIAQTTDLLKREKEKLRIAMQQIRTAQKFLQD' A
#
# COMPACT_ATOMS: atom_id res chain seq x y z
N MET A 1 14.68 12.81 -5.57
CA MET A 1 13.65 11.97 -6.22
C MET A 1 12.31 12.64 -5.97
N ASN A 2 11.46 12.83 -6.99
CA ASN A 2 10.17 13.49 -6.79
C ASN A 2 9.18 12.53 -6.10
N TRP A 3 8.09 13.06 -5.55
CA TRP A 3 7.09 12.29 -4.81
C TRP A 3 6.49 11.14 -5.65
N LEU A 4 6.20 11.40 -6.93
CA LEU A 4 5.64 10.42 -7.86
C LEU A 4 6.57 9.22 -8.07
N ASP A 5 7.86 9.49 -8.28
CA ASP A 5 8.88 8.46 -8.47
C ASP A 5 9.06 7.62 -7.20
N GLY A 6 9.02 8.26 -6.04
CA GLY A 6 9.06 7.56 -4.75
C GLY A 6 7.88 6.58 -4.59
N LEU A 7 6.67 7.01 -4.94
CA LEU A 7 5.48 6.17 -4.86
C LEU A 7 5.51 5.04 -5.91
N LYS A 8 5.96 5.33 -7.14
CA LYS A 8 6.17 4.32 -8.19
C LYS A 8 7.15 3.23 -7.74
N ILE A 9 8.29 3.61 -7.15
CA ILE A 9 9.24 2.63 -6.61
C ILE A 9 8.61 1.80 -5.51
N ALA A 10 7.93 2.42 -4.54
CA ALA A 10 7.30 1.68 -3.45
C ALA A 10 6.27 0.66 -3.95
N LEU A 11 5.49 1.01 -4.99
CA LEU A 11 4.56 0.09 -5.64
C LEU A 11 5.27 -1.03 -6.41
N LEU A 12 6.36 -0.73 -7.13
CA LEU A 12 7.15 -1.74 -7.84
C LEU A 12 7.85 -2.73 -6.89
N GLU A 13 8.25 -2.26 -5.70
CA GLU A 13 8.82 -3.07 -4.63
C GLU A 13 7.75 -3.89 -3.85
N GLU A 14 6.47 -3.75 -4.21
CA GLU A 14 5.31 -4.26 -3.43
C GLU A 14 5.36 -3.86 -1.94
N ASN A 15 6.00 -2.74 -1.61
CA ASN A 15 6.18 -2.29 -0.24
C ASN A 15 4.99 -1.44 0.19
N ALA A 16 3.94 -2.09 0.71
CA ALA A 16 2.69 -1.41 1.04
C ALA A 16 2.85 -0.36 2.16
N GLN A 17 3.73 -0.61 3.13
CA GLN A 17 4.01 0.33 4.21
C GLN A 17 4.59 1.64 3.66
N LYS A 18 5.62 1.54 2.82
CA LYS A 18 6.26 2.69 2.18
C LYS A 18 5.30 3.39 1.21
N ALA A 19 4.52 2.64 0.44
CA ALA A 19 3.51 3.19 -0.44
C ALA A 19 2.43 3.98 0.34
N PHE A 20 1.98 3.46 1.49
CA PHE A 20 1.05 4.13 2.39
C PHE A 20 1.64 5.43 2.95
N GLU A 21 2.87 5.38 3.47
CA GLU A 21 3.57 6.55 4.02
C GLU A 21 3.71 7.67 3.00
N ILE A 22 4.13 7.33 1.77
CA ILE A 22 4.27 8.32 0.69
C ILE A 22 2.90 8.85 0.28
N SER A 23 1.90 7.98 0.08
CA SER A 23 0.54 8.38 -0.33
C SER A 23 -0.17 9.27 0.69
N SER A 24 0.15 9.11 1.98
CA SER A 24 -0.42 9.91 3.08
C SER A 24 0.29 11.26 3.25
N ASN A 25 1.51 11.41 2.71
CA ASN A 25 2.30 12.63 2.76
C ASN A 25 2.35 13.28 1.38
N LEU A 26 1.24 13.90 0.97
CA LEU A 26 1.16 14.60 -0.32
C LEU A 26 2.15 15.77 -0.41
N PRO A 27 2.67 16.09 -1.61
CA PRO A 27 3.57 17.22 -1.81
C PRO A 27 2.88 18.54 -1.47
N LYS A 28 3.54 19.40 -0.69
CA LYS A 28 2.97 20.66 -0.18
C LYS A 28 2.86 21.73 -1.25
N GLU A 29 3.80 21.72 -2.19
CA GLU A 29 3.82 22.54 -3.39
C GLU A 29 2.72 22.17 -4.41
N GLY A 30 2.01 21.06 -4.18
CA GLY A 30 1.01 20.54 -5.11
C GLY A 30 1.65 19.83 -6.31
N PHE A 31 0.88 19.71 -7.39
CA PHE A 31 1.31 19.07 -8.64
C PHE A 31 1.42 20.14 -9.73
N ALA A 32 2.44 20.03 -10.59
CA ALA A 32 2.78 21.09 -11.54
C ALA A 32 1.74 21.24 -12.66
N ASN A 33 1.07 20.13 -13.03
CA ASN A 33 0.11 20.10 -14.12
C ASN A 33 -0.92 18.97 -13.93
N LEU A 34 -1.92 18.96 -14.82
CA LEU A 34 -2.97 17.95 -14.82
C LEU A 34 -2.41 16.53 -14.96
N GLU A 35 -1.38 16.32 -15.77
CA GLU A 35 -0.79 14.99 -15.98
C GLU A 35 -0.23 14.42 -14.68
N GLU A 36 0.54 15.22 -13.92
CA GLU A 36 1.05 14.82 -12.61
C GLU A 36 -0.08 14.51 -11.62
N MET A 37 -1.17 15.29 -11.63
CA MET A 37 -2.34 15.01 -10.78
C MET A 37 -3.01 13.69 -11.14
N LEU A 38 -3.15 13.40 -12.44
CA LEU A 38 -3.73 12.14 -12.92
C LEU A 38 -2.84 10.95 -12.54
N GLN A 39 -1.52 11.09 -12.67
CA GLN A 39 -0.57 10.09 -12.22
C GLN A 39 -0.67 9.87 -10.70
N ALA A 40 -0.70 10.93 -9.90
CA ALA A 40 -0.84 10.83 -8.45
C ALA A 40 -2.11 10.08 -8.04
N ARG A 41 -3.25 10.41 -8.66
CA ARG A 41 -4.53 9.73 -8.42
C ARG A 41 -4.45 8.24 -8.70
N GLU A 42 -3.87 7.87 -9.84
CA GLU A 42 -3.72 6.47 -10.24
C GLU A 42 -2.81 5.71 -9.27
N LEU A 43 -1.68 6.30 -8.88
CA LEU A 43 -0.76 5.67 -7.93
C LEU A 43 -1.40 5.48 -6.55
N ILE A 44 -2.20 6.44 -6.07
CA ILE A 44 -2.95 6.30 -4.80
C ILE A 44 -4.00 5.17 -4.90
N ALA A 45 -4.65 5.02 -6.05
CA ALA A 45 -5.57 3.91 -6.27
C ALA A 45 -4.83 2.55 -6.21
N GLN A 46 -3.67 2.46 -6.84
CA GLN A 46 -2.82 1.26 -6.78
C GLN A 46 -2.34 0.96 -5.36
N THR A 47 -1.95 1.97 -4.58
CA THR A 47 -1.62 1.81 -3.15
C THR A 47 -2.80 1.24 -2.37
N THR A 48 -4.00 1.73 -2.64
CA THR A 48 -5.22 1.22 -1.98
C THR A 48 -5.45 -0.26 -2.28
N ASP A 49 -5.24 -0.68 -3.52
CA ASP A 49 -5.40 -2.08 -3.91
C ASP A 49 -4.29 -2.98 -3.35
N LEU A 50 -3.06 -2.49 -3.27
CA LEU A 50 -1.97 -3.17 -2.60
C LEU A 50 -2.29 -3.41 -1.11
N LEU A 51 -2.77 -2.38 -0.40
CA LEU A 51 -3.16 -2.49 1.00
C LEU A 51 -4.33 -3.47 1.22
N LYS A 52 -5.32 -3.50 0.32
CA LYS A 52 -6.40 -4.50 0.37
C LYS A 52 -5.86 -5.92 0.23
N ARG A 53 -4.92 -6.15 -0.69
CA ARG A 53 -4.30 -7.47 -0.89
C ARG A 53 -3.51 -7.90 0.34
N GLU A 54 -2.73 -7.00 0.95
CA GLU A 54 -2.00 -7.31 2.18
C GLU A 54 -2.93 -7.62 3.36
N LYS A 55 -3.99 -6.83 3.53
CA LYS A 55 -5.01 -7.08 4.55
C LYS A 55 -5.60 -8.48 4.43
N GLU A 56 -5.87 -8.91 3.20
CA GLU A 56 -6.42 -10.24 2.94
C GLU A 56 -5.41 -11.36 3.23
N LYS A 57 -4.15 -11.20 2.83
CA LYS A 57 -3.05 -12.12 3.19
C LYS A 57 -2.94 -12.27 4.72
N LEU A 58 -2.96 -11.15 5.44
CA LEU A 58 -2.91 -11.12 6.90
C LEU A 58 -4.11 -11.83 7.53
N ARG A 59 -5.33 -11.61 7.00
CA ARG A 59 -6.55 -12.27 7.47
C ARG A 59 -6.43 -13.80 7.39
N ILE A 60 -5.94 -14.31 6.27
CA ILE A 60 -5.73 -15.75 6.04
C ILE A 60 -4.70 -16.31 7.03
N ALA A 61 -3.56 -15.63 7.19
CA ALA A 61 -2.51 -16.05 8.12
C ALA A 61 -3.03 -16.11 9.58
N MET A 62 -3.79 -15.09 10.01
CA MET A 62 -4.41 -15.09 11.34
C MET A 62 -5.41 -16.24 11.52
N GLN A 63 -6.19 -16.57 10.50
CA GLN A 63 -7.12 -17.69 10.55
C GLN A 63 -6.39 -19.02 10.73
N GLN A 64 -5.28 -19.23 10.01
CA GLN A 64 -4.44 -20.42 10.14
C GLN A 64 -3.84 -20.53 11.56
N ILE A 65 -3.32 -19.42 12.10
CA ILE A 65 -2.78 -19.36 13.46
C ILE A 65 -3.85 -19.73 14.49
N ARG A 66 -5.06 -19.19 14.38
CA ARG A 66 -6.18 -19.51 15.29
C ARG A 66 -6.56 -20.98 15.22
N THR A 67 -6.57 -21.58 14.04
CA THR A 67 -6.84 -23.02 13.88
C THR A 67 -5.76 -23.85 14.56
N ALA A 68 -4.48 -23.53 14.33
CA ALA A 68 -3.36 -24.23 14.97
C ALA A 68 -3.40 -24.10 16.50
N GLN A 69 -3.73 -22.92 17.03
CA GLN A 69 -3.89 -22.71 18.47
C GLN A 69 -4.98 -23.58 19.08
N LYS A 70 -6.13 -23.74 18.40
CA LYS A 70 -7.20 -24.65 18.87
C LYS A 70 -6.70 -26.09 18.92
N PHE A 71 -6.02 -26.55 17.87
CA PHE A 71 -5.45 -27.90 17.82
C PHE A 71 -4.43 -28.20 18.92
N LEU A 72 -3.68 -27.19 19.39
CA LEU A 72 -2.66 -27.37 20.43
C LEU A 72 -3.23 -27.27 21.86
N GLN A 73 -4.48 -26.83 22.01
CA GLN A 73 -5.18 -26.75 23.30
C GLN A 73 -6.04 -27.98 23.60
N ASP A 74 -6.30 -28.81 22.59
CA ASP A 74 -6.90 -30.15 22.69
C ASP A 74 -5.81 -31.22 22.93
#